data_AF-A0A972VV26-F1
#
_entry.id   AF-A0A972VV26-F1
#
_cell.length_a   1.000
_cell.length_b   1.000
_cell.length_c   1.000
_cell.angle_alpha   90.00
_cell.angle_beta   90.00
_cell.angle_gamma   90.00
#
_symmetry.space_group_name_H-M   'P 1'
#
loop_
_entity.id
_entity.type
_entity.pdbx_description
1 polymer ?
#
loop_
_entity_poly.entity_id
_entity_poly.type
_entity_poly.pdbx_seq_one_letter_code
_entity_poly.pdbx_strand_id
1 'polypeptide(L)'
;ELIGLHDSRSASDPEFIYMRDAAAYRQARSKQELISLNLVTRQQEKIDSDDFWLTLENTKRKRQDLEPIASLDELNPKRDEPELASVPTTDVITISVDGATSLDTPGPQEPTAAPALIDINGEEASDDSLPPLRADASPDAHLIESGNILLDLISLEKRMAAETPKQQAI
;
A
#
# COMPACT_ATOMS: atom_id res chain seq x y z
N GLU A 1 -4.26 27.61 6.94
CA GLU A 1 -5.67 27.25 6.75
C GLU A 1 -5.81 25.83 6.21
N LEU A 2 -5.22 25.52 5.04
CA LEU A 2 -5.30 24.21 4.40
C LEU A 2 -4.86 23.03 5.31
N ILE A 3 -3.72 23.16 5.98
CA ILE A 3 -3.22 22.15 6.94
C ILE A 3 -4.23 21.90 8.08
N GLY A 4 -4.86 22.96 8.61
CA GLY A 4 -5.82 22.80 9.71
C GLY A 4 -7.13 22.13 9.27
N LEU A 5 -7.58 22.35 8.03
CA LEU A 5 -8.72 21.64 7.45
C LEU A 5 -8.41 20.16 7.25
N HIS A 6 -7.23 19.86 6.71
CA HIS A 6 -6.72 18.50 6.57
C HIS A 6 -6.64 17.78 7.92
N ASP A 7 -5.95 18.38 8.90
CA ASP A 7 -5.79 17.80 10.25
C ASP A 7 -7.15 17.50 10.90
N SER A 8 -8.13 18.38 10.71
CA SER A 8 -9.49 18.19 11.23
C SER A 8 -10.21 17.01 10.57
N ARG A 9 -10.12 16.86 9.25
CA ARG A 9 -10.73 15.73 8.53
C ARG A 9 -10.05 14.41 8.88
N SER A 10 -8.73 14.35 8.76
CA SER A 10 -7.94 13.15 9.05
C SER A 10 -8.02 12.71 10.52
N ALA A 11 -8.30 13.62 11.46
CA ALA A 11 -8.53 13.25 12.86
C ALA A 11 -9.83 12.45 13.09
N SER A 12 -10.83 12.62 12.21
CA SER A 12 -12.15 11.98 12.32
C SER A 12 -12.32 10.76 11.41
N ASP A 13 -11.57 10.71 10.31
CA ASP A 13 -11.67 9.64 9.31
C ASP A 13 -11.20 8.28 9.88
N PRO A 14 -12.05 7.22 9.82
CA PRO A 14 -11.70 5.89 10.29
C PRO A 14 -10.42 5.30 9.67
N GLU A 15 -10.17 5.53 8.38
CA GLU A 15 -8.99 5.02 7.68
C GLU A 15 -7.72 5.70 8.17
N PHE A 16 -7.73 7.03 8.29
CA PHE A 16 -6.57 7.77 8.79
C PHE A 16 -6.23 7.39 10.25
N ILE A 17 -7.25 7.17 11.08
CA ILE A 17 -7.03 6.69 12.46
C ILE A 17 -6.40 5.29 12.43
N TYR A 18 -6.93 4.36 11.64
CA TYR A 18 -6.36 3.02 11.46
C TYR A 18 -4.89 3.11 11.04
N MET A 19 -4.58 3.91 10.01
CA MET A 19 -3.23 4.04 9.46
C MET A 19 -2.24 4.62 10.47
N ARG A 20 -2.66 5.64 11.24
CA ARG A 20 -1.83 6.25 12.28
C ARG A 20 -1.49 5.25 13.37
N ASP A 21 -2.49 4.53 13.87
CA ASP A 21 -2.31 3.60 14.98
C ASP A 21 -1.49 2.37 14.52
N ALA A 22 -1.70 1.89 13.28
CA ALA A 22 -0.86 0.87 12.64
C ALA A 22 0.60 1.33 12.47
N ALA A 23 0.82 2.58 12.07
CA ALA A 23 2.16 3.15 11.95
C ALA A 23 2.86 3.25 13.32
N ALA A 24 2.15 3.67 14.37
CA ALA A 24 2.66 3.72 15.73
C ALA A 24 3.08 2.32 16.22
N TYR A 25 2.28 1.29 15.94
CA TYR A 25 2.62 -0.10 16.25
C TYR A 25 3.89 -0.55 15.52
N ARG A 26 3.99 -0.30 14.21
CA ARG A 26 5.18 -0.64 13.42
C ARG A 26 6.42 0.09 13.93
N GLN A 27 6.30 1.37 14.31
CA GLN A 27 7.40 2.14 14.87
C GLN A 27 7.85 1.60 16.24
N ALA A 28 6.92 1.14 17.08
CA ALA A 28 7.25 0.50 18.35
C ALA A 28 8.00 -0.82 18.13
N ARG A 29 7.53 -1.65 17.18
CA ARG A 29 8.17 -2.92 16.82
C ARG A 29 9.52 -2.74 16.13
N SER A 30 9.70 -1.72 15.30
CA SER A 30 10.97 -1.47 14.60
C SER A 30 12.12 -1.13 15.54
N LYS A 31 11.82 -0.67 16.76
CA LYS A 31 12.82 -0.40 17.81
C LYS A 31 13.28 -1.68 18.52
N GLN A 32 12.65 -2.83 18.26
CA GLN A 32 13.04 -4.11 18.83
C GLN A 32 14.10 -4.76 17.94
N GLU A 33 15.33 -4.88 18.46
CA GLU A 33 16.46 -5.46 17.73
C GLU A 33 16.68 -6.95 18.04
N LEU A 34 15.95 -7.49 19.03
CA LEU A 34 16.13 -8.85 19.53
C LEU A 34 14.83 -9.65 19.36
N ILE A 35 14.97 -10.92 18.99
CA ILE A 35 13.87 -11.87 18.84
C ILE A 35 14.07 -13.02 19.81
N SER A 36 13.02 -13.39 20.54
CA SER A 36 13.06 -14.54 21.44
C SER A 36 13.16 -15.86 20.66
N LEU A 37 14.01 -16.78 21.11
CA LEU A 37 14.04 -18.16 20.61
C LEU A 37 13.11 -19.10 21.40
N ASN A 38 12.46 -18.61 22.46
CA ASN A 38 11.54 -19.42 23.25
C ASN A 38 10.18 -19.51 22.55
N LEU A 39 9.72 -20.74 22.31
CA LEU A 39 8.45 -21.01 21.62
C LEU A 39 7.25 -20.40 22.34
N VAL A 40 7.15 -20.54 23.67
CA VAL A 40 6.01 -20.04 24.44
C VAL A 40 5.95 -18.51 24.35
N THR A 41 7.11 -17.85 24.47
CA THR A 41 7.20 -16.39 24.28
C THR A 41 6.78 -15.99 22.86
N ARG A 42 7.24 -16.70 21.83
CA ARG A 42 6.92 -16.40 20.43
C ARG A 42 5.44 -16.62 20.09
N GLN A 43 4.79 -17.60 20.71
CA GLN A 43 3.35 -17.82 20.58
C GLN A 43 2.55 -16.70 21.22
N GLN A 44 2.93 -16.27 22.42
CA GLN A 44 2.26 -15.15 23.08
C GLN A 44 2.43 -13.86 22.28
N GLU A 45 3.64 -13.54 21.80
CA GLU A 45 3.88 -12.39 20.93
C GLU A 45 3.00 -12.40 19.66
N LYS A 46 2.75 -13.58 19.10
CA LYS A 46 1.85 -13.73 17.95
C LYS A 46 0.41 -13.40 18.36
N ILE A 47 -0.09 -13.98 19.45
CA ILE A 47 -1.44 -13.74 19.96
C ILE A 47 -1.64 -12.25 20.25
N ASP A 48 -0.70 -11.63 20.95
CA ASP A 48 -0.77 -10.19 21.27
C ASP A 48 -0.79 -9.32 20.01
N SER A 49 -0.02 -9.69 18.98
CA SER A 49 -0.03 -8.99 17.69
C SER A 49 -1.34 -9.19 16.94
N ASP A 50 -1.88 -10.42 16.91
CA ASP A 50 -3.12 -10.74 16.22
C ASP A 50 -4.30 -10.02 16.90
N ASP A 51 -4.34 -10.00 18.24
CA ASP A 51 -5.31 -9.25 19.03
C ASP A 51 -5.23 -7.74 18.76
N PHE A 52 -4.02 -7.18 18.67
CA PHE A 52 -3.83 -5.78 18.32
C PHE A 52 -4.44 -5.47 16.94
N TRP A 53 -4.14 -6.26 15.91
CA TRP A 53 -4.69 -6.04 14.57
C TRP A 53 -6.20 -6.25 14.52
N LEU A 54 -6.73 -7.24 15.23
CA LEU A 54 -8.15 -7.53 15.31
C LEU A 54 -8.92 -6.38 15.97
N THR A 55 -8.42 -5.84 17.07
CA THR A 55 -9.04 -4.70 17.76
C THR A 55 -9.02 -3.44 16.91
N LEU A 56 -7.93 -3.21 16.19
CA LEU A 56 -7.76 -2.08 15.29
C LEU A 56 -8.75 -2.17 14.11
N GLU A 57 -8.85 -3.33 13.47
CA GLU A 57 -9.79 -3.58 12.38
C GLU A 57 -11.24 -3.46 12.87
N ASN A 58 -11.59 -4.08 14.00
CA ASN A 58 -12.95 -3.98 14.55
C ASN A 58 -13.32 -2.54 14.93
N THR A 59 -12.35 -1.71 15.33
CA THR A 59 -12.58 -0.28 15.55
C THR A 59 -12.86 0.46 14.24
N LYS A 60 -12.12 0.15 13.18
CA LYS A 60 -12.37 0.68 11.83
C LYS A 60 -13.76 0.26 11.32
N ARG A 61 -14.08 -1.04 11.37
CA ARG A 61 -15.37 -1.60 10.93
C ARG A 61 -16.55 -0.98 11.66
N LYS A 62 -16.47 -0.83 12.99
CA LYS A 62 -17.53 -0.17 13.78
C LYS A 62 -17.78 1.27 13.37
N ARG A 63 -16.76 2.03 12.98
CA ARG A 63 -16.94 3.41 12.50
C ARG A 63 -17.47 3.48 11.06
N GLN A 64 -17.35 2.38 10.31
CA GLN A 64 -17.90 2.22 8.96
C GLN A 64 -19.26 1.50 8.97
N ASP A 65 -19.86 1.31 10.15
CA ASP A 65 -21.12 0.58 10.35
C ASP A 65 -21.09 -0.87 9.79
N LEU A 66 -19.90 -1.48 9.78
CA LEU A 66 -19.68 -2.88 9.40
C LEU A 66 -19.64 -3.77 10.64
N GLU A 67 -20.12 -5.02 10.48
CA GLU A 67 -20.11 -6.01 11.56
C GLU A 67 -18.68 -6.35 12.01
N PRO A 68 -18.41 -6.46 13.32
CA PRO A 68 -17.14 -6.92 13.85
C PRO A 68 -16.83 -8.37 13.40
N ILE A 69 -15.56 -8.64 13.15
CA ILE A 69 -15.05 -9.97 12.80
C ILE A 69 -14.49 -10.66 14.05
N ALA A 70 -14.54 -11.99 14.08
CA ALA A 70 -14.00 -12.77 15.19
C ALA A 70 -12.51 -13.10 14.99
N SER A 71 -12.07 -13.25 13.73
CA SER A 71 -10.65 -13.43 13.40
C SER A 71 -10.24 -12.65 12.15
N LEU A 72 -8.93 -12.39 12.02
CA LEU A 72 -8.36 -11.71 10.84
C LEU A 72 -8.47 -12.54 9.55
N ASP A 73 -8.63 -13.86 9.67
CA ASP A 73 -8.71 -14.76 8.52
C ASP A 73 -10.02 -14.57 7.72
N GLU A 74 -11.07 -14.04 8.36
CA GLU A 74 -12.35 -13.73 7.71
C GLU A 74 -12.22 -12.65 6.61
N LEU A 75 -11.17 -11.83 6.63
CA LEU A 75 -10.96 -10.75 5.68
C LEU A 75 -10.51 -11.22 4.29
N ASN A 76 -9.89 -12.41 4.19
CA ASN A 76 -9.40 -12.93 2.92
C ASN A 76 -9.84 -14.39 2.72
N PRO A 77 -11.10 -14.63 2.33
CA PRO A 77 -11.63 -15.98 2.15
C PRO A 77 -10.91 -16.75 1.02
N LYS A 78 -10.18 -16.07 0.13
CA LYS A 78 -9.42 -16.69 -0.97
C LYS A 78 -8.00 -17.09 -0.57
N ARG A 79 -7.53 -16.73 0.62
CA ARG A 79 -6.16 -17.08 1.09
C ARG A 79 -5.94 -18.60 1.17
N ASP A 80 -7.00 -19.35 1.42
CA ASP A 80 -6.95 -20.81 1.55
C ASP A 80 -7.10 -21.55 0.22
N GLU A 81 -7.39 -20.83 -0.88
CA GLU A 81 -7.36 -21.43 -2.21
C GLU A 81 -5.91 -21.43 -2.72
N PRO A 82 -5.26 -22.59 -2.90
CA PRO A 82 -3.95 -22.63 -3.52
C PRO A 82 -4.11 -22.15 -4.97
N GLU A 83 -3.64 -20.94 -5.24
CA GLU A 83 -3.48 -20.43 -6.60
C GLU A 83 -2.36 -21.27 -7.24
N LEU A 84 -2.75 -22.41 -7.83
CA LEU A 84 -1.86 -23.24 -8.63
C LEU A 84 -1.45 -22.39 -9.82
N ALA A 85 -0.25 -21.83 -9.77
CA ALA A 85 0.37 -21.21 -10.92
C ALA A 85 0.43 -22.27 -12.04
N SER A 86 -0.48 -22.17 -13.01
CA SER A 86 -0.34 -22.81 -14.30
C SER A 86 0.88 -22.19 -14.96
N VAL A 87 2.05 -22.76 -14.68
CA VAL A 87 3.26 -22.49 -15.46
C VAL A 87 2.93 -22.78 -16.92
N PRO A 88 2.98 -21.79 -17.83
CA PRO A 88 2.90 -22.09 -19.25
C PRO A 88 4.11 -22.98 -19.58
N THR A 89 3.84 -24.18 -20.07
CA THR A 89 4.86 -25.09 -20.61
C THR A 89 5.45 -24.43 -21.85
N THR A 90 6.43 -23.53 -21.68
CA THR A 90 7.21 -23.02 -22.79
C THR A 90 8.15 -24.14 -23.21
N ASP A 91 8.04 -24.51 -24.49
CA ASP A 91 8.74 -25.61 -25.11
C ASP A 91 10.23 -25.66 -24.76
N VAL A 92 10.68 -26.84 -24.34
CA VAL A 92 12.08 -27.17 -24.12
C VAL A 92 12.83 -27.00 -25.45
N ILE A 93 13.54 -25.88 -25.60
CA ILE A 93 14.56 -25.75 -26.66
C ILE A 93 15.74 -26.63 -26.23
N THR A 94 15.78 -27.85 -26.77
CA THR A 94 16.95 -28.73 -26.70
C THR A 94 18.08 -28.11 -27.53
N ILE A 95 19.04 -27.46 -26.87
CA ILE A 95 20.32 -27.10 -27.49
C ILE A 95 21.33 -28.20 -27.11
N SER A 96 21.49 -29.16 -28.01
CA SER A 96 22.63 -30.07 -28.01
C SER A 96 23.86 -29.30 -28.48
N VAL A 97 24.85 -29.11 -27.61
CA VAL A 97 26.23 -28.81 -28.00
C VAL A 97 27.15 -29.80 -27.30
N ASP A 98 27.89 -30.50 -28.14
CA ASP A 98 28.85 -31.56 -27.86
C ASP A 98 30.20 -30.98 -27.33
N GLY A 99 30.89 -31.75 -26.48
CA GLY A 99 32.35 -31.71 -26.37
C GLY A 99 33.07 -30.68 -25.45
N ALA A 100 33.24 -31.07 -24.19
CA ALA A 100 34.44 -30.96 -23.35
C ALA A 100 35.08 -29.62 -22.91
N THR A 101 35.04 -29.45 -21.56
CA THR A 101 36.05 -28.89 -20.63
C THR A 101 36.41 -27.40 -20.67
N SER A 102 35.93 -26.64 -19.68
CA SER A 102 36.79 -26.03 -18.65
C SER A 102 35.95 -25.56 -17.46
N LEU A 103 36.36 -25.95 -16.25
CA LEU A 103 35.92 -25.34 -15.00
C LEU A 103 36.50 -23.92 -14.98
N ASP A 104 35.66 -22.89 -14.96
CA ASP A 104 36.07 -21.58 -14.49
C ASP A 104 34.92 -20.94 -13.70
N THR A 105 35.23 -20.52 -12.49
CA THR A 105 34.31 -19.86 -11.57
C THR A 105 34.58 -18.35 -11.62
N PRO A 106 33.55 -17.53 -11.88
CA PRO A 106 33.46 -16.20 -11.28
C PRO A 106 32.17 -16.14 -10.45
N GLY A 107 32.22 -15.83 -9.15
CA GLY A 107 32.24 -14.45 -8.67
C GLY A 107 30.79 -13.96 -8.42
N PRO A 108 30.42 -13.42 -7.24
CA PRO A 108 29.03 -13.11 -6.92
C PRO A 108 28.49 -11.99 -7.83
N GLN A 109 27.38 -12.24 -8.54
CA GLN A 109 26.66 -11.20 -9.26
C GLN A 109 25.59 -10.59 -8.35
N GLU A 110 25.75 -9.30 -8.02
CA GLU A 110 24.72 -8.45 -7.43
C GLU A 110 23.50 -8.33 -8.37
N PRO A 111 22.26 -8.30 -7.85
CA PRO A 111 21.07 -8.04 -8.66
C PRO A 111 21.01 -6.56 -9.04
N THR A 112 21.57 -6.22 -10.21
CA THR A 112 21.36 -4.90 -10.83
C THR A 112 20.05 -4.94 -11.64
N ALA A 113 18.93 -4.65 -10.99
CA ALA A 113 17.72 -4.19 -11.69
C ALA A 113 17.62 -2.68 -11.48
N ALA A 114 18.14 -1.92 -12.44
CA ALA A 114 17.94 -0.48 -12.51
C ALA A 114 16.44 -0.18 -12.73
N PRO A 115 15.89 0.90 -12.13
CA PRO A 115 14.54 1.34 -12.44
C PRO A 115 14.51 1.83 -13.90
N ALA A 116 13.60 1.25 -14.70
CA ALA A 116 13.39 1.68 -16.07
C ALA A 116 13.01 3.16 -16.10
N LEU A 117 13.83 3.93 -16.82
CA LEU A 117 13.66 5.33 -17.12
C LEU A 117 12.39 5.49 -17.98
N ILE A 118 11.45 6.32 -17.54
CA ILE A 118 10.25 6.68 -18.31
C ILE A 118 10.74 7.48 -19.54
N ASP A 119 10.61 6.88 -20.72
CA ASP A 119 10.82 7.56 -22.00
C ASP A 119 9.60 8.44 -22.30
N ILE A 120 9.84 9.74 -22.52
CA ILE A 120 8.80 10.79 -22.59
C ILE A 120 8.42 11.09 -24.05
N ASN A 121 8.79 10.23 -24.99
CA ASN A 121 8.49 10.43 -26.40
C ASN A 121 7.44 9.45 -26.91
N GLY A 122 6.18 9.92 -26.83
CA GLY A 122 5.03 9.53 -27.63
C GLY A 122 5.11 8.27 -28.47
N GLU A 123 4.86 7.13 -27.84
CA GLU A 123 4.15 6.02 -28.48
C GLU A 123 2.86 5.82 -27.69
N GLU A 124 1.73 5.76 -28.40
CA GLU A 124 0.44 5.47 -27.79
C GLU A 124 0.53 4.11 -27.11
N ALA A 125 0.60 4.14 -25.78
CA ALA A 125 0.43 2.97 -24.97
C ALA A 125 -0.93 2.39 -25.32
N SER A 126 -0.91 1.28 -26.06
CA SER A 126 -2.09 0.44 -26.20
C SER A 126 -2.64 0.17 -24.80
N ASP A 127 -3.90 0.55 -24.62
CA ASP A 127 -4.71 0.52 -23.39
C ASP A 127 -4.79 -0.88 -22.72
N ASP A 128 -4.24 -1.89 -23.39
CA ASP A 128 -4.31 -3.31 -23.02
C ASP A 128 -3.21 -3.77 -22.02
N SER A 129 -2.26 -2.89 -21.69
CA SER A 129 -1.17 -3.20 -20.72
C SER A 129 -1.50 -2.84 -19.27
N LEU A 130 -2.62 -2.17 -19.02
CA LEU A 130 -3.07 -1.90 -17.66
C LEU A 130 -3.89 -3.09 -17.18
N PRO A 131 -3.54 -3.70 -16.03
CA PRO A 131 -4.42 -4.71 -15.43
C PRO A 131 -5.81 -4.10 -15.23
N PRO A 132 -6.89 -4.86 -15.46
CA PRO A 132 -8.24 -4.34 -15.34
C PRO A 132 -8.42 -3.72 -13.96
N LEU A 133 -8.97 -2.50 -13.92
CA LEU A 133 -9.35 -1.82 -12.68
C LEU A 133 -10.23 -2.78 -11.87
N ARG A 134 -9.69 -3.25 -10.75
CA ARG A 134 -10.39 -4.17 -9.85
C ARG A 134 -11.62 -3.46 -9.30
N ALA A 135 -12.81 -3.88 -9.77
CA ALA A 135 -14.09 -3.28 -9.38
C ALA A 135 -14.42 -3.43 -7.89
N ASP A 136 -13.67 -4.27 -7.17
CA ASP A 136 -13.75 -4.55 -5.73
C ASP A 136 -12.67 -3.83 -4.90
N ALA A 137 -11.90 -2.91 -5.50
CA ALA A 137 -10.87 -2.18 -4.78
C ALA A 137 -11.47 -1.25 -3.71
N SER A 138 -10.99 -1.38 -2.46
CA SER A 138 -11.33 -0.47 -1.37
C SER A 138 -10.91 0.96 -1.72
N PRO A 139 -11.68 1.98 -1.35
CA PRO A 139 -11.34 3.37 -1.66
C PRO A 139 -10.01 3.79 -0.99
N ASP A 140 -9.11 4.41 -1.76
CA ASP A 140 -7.83 4.93 -1.25
C ASP A 140 -8.06 6.25 -0.48
N ALA A 141 -7.88 6.19 0.83
CA ALA A 141 -8.05 7.33 1.73
C ALA A 141 -7.12 8.51 1.40
N HIS A 142 -5.89 8.25 0.96
CA HIS A 142 -4.96 9.31 0.59
C HIS A 142 -5.42 10.04 -0.67
N LEU A 143 -5.93 9.31 -1.66
CA LEU A 143 -6.45 9.91 -2.88
C LEU A 143 -7.68 10.78 -2.58
N ILE A 144 -8.61 10.29 -1.77
CA ILE A 144 -9.81 11.05 -1.36
C ILE A 144 -9.41 12.34 -0.65
N GLU A 145 -8.54 12.26 0.35
CA GLU A 145 -8.13 13.45 1.10
C GLU A 145 -7.30 14.42 0.25
N SER A 146 -6.46 13.92 -0.66
CA SER A 146 -5.76 14.78 -1.62
C SER A 146 -6.74 15.56 -2.51
N GLY A 147 -7.85 14.94 -2.92
CA GLY A 147 -8.94 15.61 -3.63
C GLY A 147 -9.60 16.71 -2.79
N ASN A 148 -9.90 16.43 -1.52
CA ASN A 148 -10.45 17.42 -0.60
C ASN A 148 -9.51 18.63 -0.41
N ILE A 149 -8.20 18.37 -0.27
CA ILE A 149 -7.18 19.41 -0.16
C ILE A 149 -7.16 20.30 -1.42
N LEU A 150 -7.28 19.72 -2.62
CA LEU A 150 -7.35 20.49 -3.87
C LEU A 150 -8.61 21.36 -3.95
N LEU A 151 -9.77 20.84 -3.52
CA LEU A 151 -11.01 21.62 -3.48
C LEU A 151 -10.93 22.81 -2.50
N ASP A 152 -10.32 22.59 -1.34
CA ASP A 152 -10.07 23.64 -0.36
C ASP A 152 -9.13 24.72 -0.93
N LEU A 153 -8.08 24.30 -1.65
CA LEU A 153 -7.14 25.20 -2.32
C LEU A 153 -7.85 26.07 -3.37
N ILE A 154 -8.63 25.46 -4.27
CA ILE A 154 -9.40 26.19 -5.29
C ILE A 154 -10.39 27.17 -4.63
N SER A 155 -11.02 26.76 -3.53
CA SER A 155 -11.95 27.61 -2.78
C SER A 155 -11.26 28.80 -2.11
N LEU A 156 -10.03 28.61 -1.63
CA LEU A 156 -9.18 29.69 -1.10
C LEU A 156 -8.80 30.68 -2.19
N GLU A 157 -8.32 30.20 -3.35
CA GLU A 157 -7.96 31.05 -4.47
C GLU A 157 -9.13 31.89 -4.97
N LYS A 158 -10.33 31.30 -5.07
CA LYS A 158 -11.55 32.02 -5.46
C LYS A 158 -11.93 33.11 -4.44
N ARG A 159 -11.77 32.84 -3.14
CA ARG A 159 -12.01 33.85 -2.08
C ARG A 159 -11.01 35.00 -2.18
N MET A 160 -9.72 34.68 -2.31
CA MET A 160 -8.67 35.70 -2.49
C MET A 160 -8.92 36.56 -3.73
N ALA A 161 -9.22 35.96 -4.87
CA ALA A 161 -9.52 36.67 -6.11
C ALA A 161 -10.76 37.57 -6.00
N ALA A 162 -11.74 37.23 -5.15
CA ALA A 162 -12.92 38.05 -4.90
C ALA A 162 -12.66 39.21 -3.91
N GLU A 163 -11.63 39.09 -3.06
CA GLU A 163 -11.22 40.14 -2.11
C GLU A 163 -10.30 41.18 -2.76
N THR A 164 -9.41 40.77 -3.67
CA THR A 164 -8.51 41.67 -4.42
C THR A 164 -9.19 42.87 -5.11
N PRO A 165 -10.34 42.74 -5.82
CA PRO A 165 -10.99 43.87 -6.48
C PRO A 165 -11.63 44.86 -5.49
N LYS A 166 -11.89 44.49 -4.24
CA LYS A 166 -12.47 45.40 -3.23
C LYS A 166 -11.43 46.33 -2.60
N GLN A 167 -10.14 45.98 -2.65
CA GLN A 167 -9.07 46.79 -2.07
C GLN A 167 -8.52 47.86 -3.02
N GLN A 168 -8.81 47.78 -4.32
CA GLN A 168 -8.35 48.73 -5.34
C GLN A 168 -9.31 49.90 -5.60
N ALA A 169 -10.43 49.96 -4.88
CA ALA A 169 -11.42 51.04 -4.98
C ALA A 169 -11.34 51.97 -3.76
N ILE A 170 -10.22 52.70 -3.61
CA ILE A 170 -10.07 53.87 -2.72
C ILE A 170 -9.16 54.87 -3.41
#